data_AF-A0A7L6APJ7-F1
#
_entry.id   AF-A0A7L6APJ7-F1
#
_cell.length_a   1.000
_cell.length_b   1.000
_cell.length_c   1.000
_cell.angle_alpha   90.00
_cell.angle_beta   90.00
_cell.angle_gamma   90.00
#
_symmetry.space_group_name_H-M   'P 1'
#
loop_
_entity.id
_entity.type
_entity.pdbx_description
1 polymer ?
#
loop_
_entity_poly.entity_id
_entity_poly.type
_entity_poly.pdbx_seq_one_letter_code
_entity_poly.pdbx_strand_id
1 'polypeptide(L)' 'MAAMRPVKWQLYRIDKNGQSKLVEAFKRHSASLELEPGIYRAEAMLDNVNRSRTFDVRTVGDSNVIIAMD' A
#
# COMPACT_ATOMS: atom_id res chain seq x y z
N MET A 1 -15.43 -15.15 -19.50
CA MET A 1 -14.84 -13.81 -19.29
C MET A 1 -14.16 -13.84 -17.92
N ALA A 2 -12.84 -13.75 -17.86
CA ALA A 2 -12.13 -13.69 -16.58
C ALA A 2 -12.24 -12.26 -16.04
N ALA A 3 -13.07 -12.04 -15.03
CA ALA A 3 -13.09 -10.77 -14.30
C ALA A 3 -11.87 -10.72 -13.38
N MET A 4 -11.12 -9.62 -13.41
CA MET A 4 -10.01 -9.44 -12.47
C MET A 4 -10.55 -9.49 -11.04
N ARG A 5 -9.99 -10.39 -10.22
CA ARG A 5 -10.39 -10.52 -8.81
C ARG A 5 -10.00 -9.26 -8.05
N PRO A 6 -10.85 -8.77 -7.14
CA PRO A 6 -10.56 -7.53 -6.44
C PRO A 6 -9.45 -7.71 -5.40
N VAL A 7 -8.34 -6.99 -5.57
CA VAL A 7 -7.26 -6.86 -4.57
C VAL A 7 -7.70 -5.93 -3.45
N LYS A 8 -7.49 -6.35 -2.20
CA LYS A 8 -7.63 -5.47 -1.02
C LYS A 8 -6.27 -4.88 -0.68
N TRP A 9 -6.23 -3.58 -0.46
CA TRP A 9 -5.05 -2.86 -0.02
C TRP A 9 -5.27 -2.31 1.38
N GLN A 10 -4.21 -2.33 2.18
CA GLN A 10 -4.12 -1.62 3.45
C GLN A 10 -2.80 -0.87 3.48
N LEU A 11 -2.87 0.44 3.69
CA LEU A 11 -1.72 1.31 3.77
C LEU A 11 -1.51 1.74 5.22
N TYR A 12 -0.33 1.48 5.75
CA TYR A 12 0.06 1.85 7.11
C TYR A 12 1.18 2.88 7.07
N ARG A 13 1.10 3.92 7.90
CA ARG A 13 2.25 4.77 8.23
C ARG A 13 3.03 4.11 9.35
N ILE A 14 4.35 4.07 9.23
CA ILE A 14 5.24 3.61 10.28
C ILE A 14 5.75 4.83 11.03
N ASP A 15 5.34 4.96 12.29
CA ASP A 15 5.78 6.03 13.17
C ASP A 15 7.23 5.80 13.65
N LYS A 16 7.83 6.84 14.24
CA LYS A 16 9.22 6.80 14.75
C LYS A 16 9.48 5.68 15.78
N ASN A 17 8.42 5.21 16.44
CA ASN A 17 8.47 4.13 17.42
C ASN A 17 8.32 2.73 16.79
N GLY A 18 8.30 2.62 15.45
CA GLY A 18 8.08 1.37 14.72
C GLY A 18 6.62 0.89 14.71
N GLN A 19 5.70 1.66 15.30
CA GLN A 19 4.28 1.35 15.29
C GLN A 19 3.67 1.64 13.92
N SER A 20 2.79 0.74 13.46
CA SER A 20 2.08 0.88 12.19
C SER A 20 0.67 1.40 12.44
N LYS A 21 0.33 2.57 11.90
CA LYS A 21 -1.01 3.16 11.94
C LYS A 21 -1.68 3.02 10.58
N LEU A 22 -2.89 2.46 10.53
CA LEU A 22 -3.67 2.39 9.29
C LEU A 22 -4.01 3.81 8.80
N VAL A 23 -3.70 4.10 7.55
CA VAL A 23 -3.92 5.39 6.88
C VAL A 23 -5.03 5.27 5.85
N GLU A 24 -5.03 4.19 5.06
CA GLU A 24 -6.10 3.93 4.10
C GLU A 24 -6.29 2.43 3.88
N ALA A 25 -7.50 2.03 3.45
CA ALA A 25 -7.82 0.71 2.94
C ALA A 25 -8.80 0.80 1.76
N PHE A 26 -8.47 0.14 0.66
CA PHE A 26 -9.30 0.17 -0.55
C PHE A 26 -9.31 -1.17 -1.28
N LYS A 27 -10.37 -1.44 -2.05
CA LYS A 27 -10.58 -2.70 -2.77
C LYS A 27 -10.57 -2.50 -4.29
N ARG A 28 -9.40 -2.19 -4.84
CA ARG A 28 -9.14 -1.91 -6.26
C ARG A 28 -7.67 -2.18 -6.59
N HIS A 29 -7.33 -2.30 -7.87
CA HIS A 29 -5.98 -2.63 -8.32
C HIS A 29 -4.97 -1.49 -8.16
N SER A 30 -5.43 -0.25 -8.16
CA SER A 30 -4.59 0.94 -8.02
C SER A 30 -5.37 2.08 -7.37
N ALA A 31 -4.64 2.98 -6.71
CA ALA A 31 -5.15 4.23 -6.18
C ALA A 31 -4.04 5.28 -6.21
N SER A 32 -4.42 6.54 -6.36
CA SER A 32 -3.53 7.68 -6.15
C SER A 32 -3.91 8.32 -4.82
N LEU A 33 -2.94 8.49 -3.93
CA LEU A 33 -3.12 8.97 -2.57
C LEU A 33 -2.14 10.10 -2.30
N GLU A 34 -2.64 11.19 -1.72
CA GLU A 34 -1.79 12.25 -1.19
C GLU A 34 -1.31 11.82 0.20
N LEU A 35 0.00 11.68 0.38
CA LEU A 35 0.62 11.21 1.61
C LEU A 35 1.57 12.28 2.15
N GLU A 36 1.56 12.47 3.47
CA GLU A 36 2.59 13.27 4.12
C GLU A 36 3.97 12.57 4.04
N PRO A 37 5.07 13.33 4.12
CA PRO A 37 6.40 12.72 4.19
C PRO A 37 6.52 11.73 5.37
N GLY A 38 7.10 10.56 5.10
CA GLY A 38 7.29 9.52 6.10
C GLY A 38 7.46 8.12 5.52
N ILE A 39 7.60 7.15 6.41
CA ILE A 39 7.75 5.73 6.05
C ILE A 39 6.38 5.07 6.07
N TYR A 40 6.09 4.28 5.04
CA TYR A 40 4.83 3.58 4.86
C TYR A 40 5.04 2.10 4.55
N ARG A 41 4.04 1.29 4.89
CA ARG A 41 3.92 -0.11 4.49
C ARG A 41 2.59 -0.29 3.76
N ALA A 42 2.65 -0.63 2.48
CA ALA A 42 1.48 -1.08 1.73
C ALA A 42 1.38 -2.60 1.82
N GLU A 43 0.19 -3.10 2.13
CA GLU A 43 -0.16 -4.52 2.13
C GLU A 43 -1.23 -4.76 1.07
N ALA A 44 -0.98 -5.73 0.19
CA ALA A 44 -1.91 -6.17 -0.83
C ALA A 44 -2.33 -7.61 -0.55
N MET A 45 -3.65 -7.83 -0.50
CA MET A 45 -4.26 -9.12 -0.25
C MET A 45 -5.13 -9.50 -1.45
N LEU A 46 -4.82 -10.65 -2.04
CA LEU A 46 -5.60 -11.25 -3.11
C LEU A 46 -5.84 -12.72 -2.78
N ASP A 47 -7.12 -13.08 -2.63
CA ASP A 47 -7.58 -14.39 -2.15
C ASP A 47 -6.98 -14.75 -0.78
N ASN A 48 -5.84 -15.46 -0.76
CA ASN A 48 -5.10 -15.88 0.43
C ASN A 48 -3.60 -15.52 0.38
N VAL A 49 -3.18 -14.78 -0.65
CA VAL A 49 -1.82 -14.25 -0.78
C VAL A 49 -1.80 -12.85 -0.18
N ASN A 50 -0.94 -12.66 0.82
CA ASN A 50 -0.62 -11.33 1.35
C ASN A 50 0.83 -11.00 0.99
N ARG A 51 1.06 -9.85 0.36
CA ARG A 51 2.40 -9.29 0.17
C ARG A 51 2.43 -7.87 0.67
N SER A 52 3.52 -7.50 1.31
CA SER A 52 3.74 -6.16 1.83
C SER A 52 4.99 -5.54 1.22
N ARG A 53 4.99 -4.21 1.11
CA ARG A 53 6.13 -3.43 0.66
C ARG A 53 6.24 -2.15 1.48
N THR A 54 7.40 -1.97 2.09
CA THR A 54 7.75 -0.73 2.79
C THR A 54 8.36 0.26 1.80
N PHE A 55 7.98 1.53 1.89
CA PHE A 55 8.49 2.61 1.06
C PHE A 55 8.56 3.91 1.85
N ASP A 56 9.44 4.80 1.42
CA ASP A 56 9.69 6.10 2.04
C ASP A 56 9.15 7.19 1.11
N VAL A 57 8.24 8.01 1.62
CA VAL A 57 7.72 9.18 0.93
C VAL A 57 8.57 10.37 1.39
N ARG A 58 9.56 10.74 0.56
CA ARG A 58 10.39 11.94 0.81
C ARG A 58 9.67 13.18 0.32
N THR A 59 10.07 14.33 0.86
CA THR A 59 9.48 15.66 0.62
C THR A 59 9.43 16.11 -0.85
N VAL A 60 10.04 15.39 -1.78
CA VAL A 60 10.09 15.72 -3.21
C VAL A 60 10.11 14.43 -4.05
N GLY A 61 8.97 14.09 -4.63
CA GLY A 61 8.86 13.10 -5.71
C GLY A 61 7.71 12.11 -5.54
N ASP A 62 6.99 11.87 -6.63
CA ASP A 62 5.97 10.83 -6.75
C ASP A 62 6.56 9.44 -6.37
N SER A 63 5.95 8.78 -5.40
CA SER A 63 6.31 7.40 -5.03
C SER A 63 5.41 6.40 -5.74
N ASN A 64 5.94 5.68 -6.73
CA ASN A 64 5.22 4.60 -7.39
C ASN A 64 5.49 3.25 -6.71
N VAL A 65 4.47 2.69 -6.06
CA VAL A 65 4.55 1.42 -5.31
C VAL A 65 3.81 0.34 -6.06
N ILE A 66 4.57 -0.62 -6.61
CA ILE A 66 4.03 -1.78 -7.33
C ILE A 66 4.27 -3.02 -6.47
N ILE A 67 3.20 -3.79 -6.22
CA ILE A 67 3.26 -5.11 -5.60
C ILE A 67 2.72 -6.12 -6.61
N ALA A 68 3.61 -6.97 -7.14
CA ALA A 68 3.22 -8.07 -8.00
C ALA A 68 2.50 -9.14 -7.17
N MET A 69 1.36 -9.64 -7.67
CA MET A 69 0.51 -10.63 -6.99
C MET A 69 0.39 -11.96 -7.77
N ASP A 70 1.24 -12.15 -8.79
CA ASP A 70 1.37 -13.40 -9.55
C ASP A 70 1.82 -14.57 -8.66
#